data_AF-A0AAW3SAD8-F1
#
_entry.id   AF-A0AAW3SAD8-F1
#
_cell.length_a   1.000
_cell.length_b   1.000
_cell.length_c   1.000
_cell.angle_alpha   90.00
_cell.angle_beta   90.00
_cell.angle_gamma   90.00
#
_symmetry.space_group_name_H-M   'P 1'
#
loop_
_entity.id
_entity.type
_entity.pdbx_description
1 polymer ?
#
loop_
_entity_poly.entity_id
_entity_poly.type
_entity_poly.pdbx_seq_one_letter_code
_entity_poly.pdbx_strand_id
1 'polypeptide(L)'
;MKQKLRKRNQDWISRQLQRARKEKMPLSFFINFPSIRATACNGQRLKRRGRLKPDWSRALFHPGWGEVPIIGPQGSVYWFEGFDKEQLPAELMPLWEDV
;
A
#
# COMPACT_ATOMS: atom_id res chain seq x y z
N MET A 1 35.53 -11.52 -2.40
CA MET A 1 34.15 -10.99 -2.64
C MET A 1 33.26 -10.97 -1.40
N LYS A 2 33.19 -12.05 -0.60
CA LYS A 2 32.30 -12.15 0.58
C LYS A 2 32.48 -11.00 1.59
N GLN A 3 33.71 -10.56 1.84
CA GLN A 3 34.00 -9.47 2.78
C GLN A 3 33.46 -8.10 2.33
N LYS A 4 33.55 -7.80 1.02
CA LYS A 4 32.99 -6.56 0.44
C LYS A 4 31.46 -6.52 0.57
N LEU A 5 30.79 -7.64 0.26
CA LEU A 5 29.33 -7.75 0.41
C LEU A 5 28.89 -7.62 1.88
N ARG A 6 29.61 -8.27 2.80
CA ARG A 6 29.35 -8.15 4.25
C ARG A 6 29.47 -6.70 4.71
N LYS A 7 30.57 -6.01 4.35
CA LYS A 7 30.79 -4.61 4.70
C LYS A 7 29.69 -3.71 4.16
N ARG A 8 29.33 -3.84 2.88
CA ARG A 8 28.25 -3.07 2.27
C ARG A 8 26.90 -3.29 2.97
N ASN A 9 26.56 -4.54 3.29
CA ASN A 9 25.31 -4.86 3.97
C ASN A 9 25.29 -4.31 5.39
N GLN A 10 26.41 -4.41 6.12
CA GLN A 10 26.56 -3.84 7.45
C GLN A 10 26.41 -2.31 7.42
N ASP A 11 27.12 -1.63 6.52
CA ASP A 11 27.01 -0.18 6.34
C ASP A 11 25.56 0.25 6.04
N TRP A 12 24.86 -0.51 5.19
CA TRP A 12 23.47 -0.24 4.85
C TRP A 12 22.52 -0.44 6.04
N ILE A 13 22.65 -1.54 6.80
CA ILE A 13 21.84 -1.80 8.00
C ILE A 13 22.10 -0.75 9.08
N SER A 14 23.37 -0.37 9.30
CA SER A 14 23.73 0.65 10.29
C SER A 14 23.08 2.00 9.98
N ARG A 15 22.99 2.39 8.70
CA ARG A 15 22.27 3.61 8.29
C ARG A 15 20.77 3.51 8.55
N GLN A 16 20.14 2.36 8.30
CA GLN A 16 18.72 2.17 8.62
C GLN A 16 18.47 2.20 10.13
N LEU A 17 19.37 1.63 10.94
CA LEU A 17 19.29 1.66 12.40
C LEU A 17 19.39 3.09 12.95
N GLN A 18 20.27 3.92 12.39
CA GLN A 18 20.36 5.33 12.77
C GLN A 18 19.06 6.08 12.47
N ARG A 19 18.45 5.85 11.30
CA ARG A 19 17.15 6.43 10.94
C ARG A 19 16.03 5.96 11.87
N ALA A 20 15.97 4.66 12.13
CA ALA A 20 15.01 4.06 13.06
C ALA A 20 15.05 4.72 14.44
N ARG A 21 16.26 4.93 14.99
CA ARG A 21 16.44 5.63 16.27
C ARG A 21 16.03 7.10 16.20
N LYS A 22 16.44 7.82 15.15
CA LYS A 22 16.12 9.25 14.98
C LYS A 22 14.61 9.49 14.89
N GLU A 23 13.93 8.69 14.08
CA GLU A 23 12.49 8.83 13.83
C GLU A 23 11.63 8.10 14.87
N LYS A 24 12.24 7.44 15.87
CA LYS A 24 11.57 6.61 16.89
C LYS A 24 10.62 5.57 16.29
N MET A 25 11.04 4.95 15.19
CA MET A 25 10.25 3.99 14.41
C MET A 25 10.96 2.64 14.35
N PRO A 26 10.23 1.51 14.22
CA PRO A 26 10.85 0.18 14.13
C PRO A 26 11.84 0.05 12.97
N LEU A 27 12.97 -0.63 13.18
CA LEU A 27 13.95 -0.90 12.12
C LEU A 27 13.33 -1.66 10.94
N SER A 28 12.39 -2.57 11.22
CA SER A 28 11.66 -3.34 10.21
C SER A 28 10.97 -2.43 9.18
N PHE A 29 10.45 -1.28 9.61
CA PHE A 29 9.88 -0.29 8.70
C PHE A 29 10.91 0.16 7.67
N PHE A 30 12.10 0.59 8.09
CA PHE A 30 13.14 1.09 7.18
C PHE A 30 13.77 -0.01 6.32
N ILE A 31 13.83 -1.25 6.81
CA ILE A 31 14.26 -2.40 6.02
C ILE A 31 13.26 -2.65 4.88
N ASN A 32 11.97 -2.59 5.17
CA ASN A 32 10.90 -2.86 4.21
C ASN A 32 10.55 -1.66 3.32
N PHE A 33 10.88 -0.45 3.77
CA PHE A 33 10.51 0.81 3.11
C PHE A 33 10.91 0.88 1.63
N PRO A 34 12.11 0.45 1.20
CA PRO A 34 12.46 0.45 -0.22
C PRO A 34 11.51 -0.39 -1.07
N SER A 35 11.08 -1.55 -0.56
CA SER A 35 10.13 -2.43 -1.25
C SER A 35 8.74 -1.81 -1.30
N ILE A 36 8.24 -1.31 -0.15
CA ILE A 36 6.95 -0.60 -0.05
C ILE A 36 6.92 0.57 -1.04
N ARG A 37 7.99 1.38 -1.06
CA ARG A 37 8.13 2.51 -1.98
C ARG A 37 8.14 2.08 -3.44
N ALA A 38 8.84 0.99 -3.79
CA ALA A 38 8.84 0.47 -5.16
C ALA A 38 7.44 0.03 -5.60
N THR A 39 6.69 -0.67 -4.75
CA THR A 39 5.30 -1.04 -4.99
C THR A 39 4.41 0.18 -5.19
N ALA A 40 4.52 1.18 -4.30
CA ALA A 40 3.75 2.42 -4.40
C ALA A 40 4.05 3.20 -5.69
N CYS A 41 5.33 3.36 -6.06
CA CYS A 41 5.71 4.02 -7.31
C CYS A 41 5.19 3.27 -8.55
N ASN A 42 5.28 1.93 -8.55
CA ASN A 42 4.73 1.13 -9.64
C ASN A 42 3.20 1.26 -9.73
N GLY A 43 2.51 1.24 -8.59
CA GLY A 43 1.07 1.45 -8.55
C GLY A 43 0.68 2.83 -9.06
N GLN A 44 1.36 3.91 -8.64
CA GLN A 44 1.13 5.25 -9.19
C GLN A 44 1.33 5.30 -10.70
N ARG A 45 2.37 4.62 -11.23
CA ARG A 45 2.59 4.50 -12.68
C ARG A 45 1.43 3.80 -13.38
N LEU A 46 0.89 2.73 -12.79
CA LEU A 46 -0.25 2.00 -13.35
C LEU A 46 -1.55 2.80 -13.26
N LYS A 47 -1.78 3.54 -12.16
CA LYS A 47 -2.92 4.46 -11.99
C LYS A 47 -2.94 5.49 -13.12
N ARG A 48 -1.80 6.14 -13.40
CA ARG A 48 -1.67 7.12 -14.51
C ARG A 48 -1.95 6.52 -15.89
N ARG A 49 -1.79 5.20 -16.05
CA ARG A 49 -2.06 4.49 -17.30
C ARG A 49 -3.47 3.90 -17.36
N GLY A 50 -4.33 4.17 -16.37
CA GLY A 50 -5.68 3.59 -16.27
C GLY A 50 -5.68 2.06 -16.13
N ARG A 51 -4.59 1.47 -15.63
CA ARG A 51 -4.44 0.00 -15.50
C ARG A 51 -4.76 -0.52 -14.10
N LEU A 52 -5.08 0.37 -13.17
CA LEU A 52 -5.62 0.01 -11.87
C LEU A 52 -7.12 0.25 -11.88
N LYS A 53 -7.87 -0.65 -11.25
CA LYS A 53 -9.33 -0.53 -11.12
C LYS A 53 -9.73 -0.85 -9.69
N PRO A 54 -10.80 -0.22 -9.16
CA PRO A 54 -11.41 -0.67 -7.93
C PRO A 54 -12.05 -2.04 -8.16
N ASP A 55 -11.84 -2.96 -7.21
CA ASP A 55 -12.52 -4.24 -7.17
C ASP A 55 -13.64 -4.20 -6.12
N TRP A 56 -14.81 -3.77 -6.57
CA TRP A 56 -16.00 -3.63 -5.73
C TRP A 56 -16.53 -4.95 -5.18
N SER A 57 -16.19 -6.09 -5.79
CA SER A 57 -16.56 -7.41 -5.25
C SER A 57 -15.87 -7.74 -3.92
N ARG A 58 -14.79 -7.01 -3.62
CA ARG A 58 -13.98 -7.13 -2.41
C ARG A 58 -14.03 -5.87 -1.55
N ALA A 59 -15.02 -5.00 -1.77
CA ALA A 59 -15.22 -3.81 -0.94
C ALA A 59 -15.58 -4.22 0.49
N LEU A 60 -15.07 -3.47 1.46
CA LEU A 60 -15.42 -3.59 2.87
C LEU A 60 -16.29 -2.41 3.25
N PHE A 61 -17.38 -2.69 3.94
CA PHE A 61 -18.35 -1.70 4.39
C PHE A 61 -18.18 -1.49 5.89
N HIS A 62 -18.21 -0.24 6.31
CA HIS A 62 -18.16 0.19 7.69
C HIS A 62 -19.29 1.19 7.94
N PRO A 63 -19.69 1.42 9.20
CA PRO A 63 -20.67 2.45 9.52
C PRO A 63 -20.19 3.83 9.03
N GLY A 64 -20.88 4.37 8.03
CA GLY A 64 -20.63 5.70 7.47
C GLY A 64 -19.47 5.83 6.48
N TRP A 65 -18.74 4.77 6.15
CA TRP A 65 -17.69 4.79 5.11
C TRP A 65 -17.39 3.37 4.61
N GLY A 66 -16.73 3.24 3.47
CA GLY A 66 -16.23 1.95 3.01
C GLY A 66 -14.82 2.04 2.45
N GLU A 67 -14.20 0.90 2.19
CA GLU A 67 -12.93 0.84 1.47
C GLU A 67 -12.96 -0.21 0.35
N VAL A 68 -12.40 0.16 -0.79
CA VAL A 68 -12.32 -0.71 -1.97
C VAL A 68 -10.87 -0.97 -2.34
N PRO A 69 -10.46 -2.23 -2.54
CA PRO A 69 -9.11 -2.53 -3.00
C PRO A 69 -8.91 -2.06 -4.44
N ILE A 70 -7.82 -1.34 -4.67
CA ILE A 70 -7.33 -0.98 -5.99
C ILE A 70 -6.43 -2.10 -6.52
N ILE A 71 -6.91 -2.81 -7.54
CA ILE A 71 -6.25 -3.98 -8.10
C ILE A 71 -5.52 -3.67 -9.41
N GLY A 72 -4.39 -4.34 -9.60
CA GLY A 72 -3.65 -4.35 -10.85
C GLY A 72 -4.16 -5.39 -11.85
N PRO A 73 -3.59 -5.42 -13.08
CA PRO A 73 -4.01 -6.33 -14.14
C PRO A 73 -3.92 -7.82 -13.79
N GLN A 74 -3.06 -8.18 -12.83
CA GLN A 74 -2.85 -9.55 -12.35
C GLN A 74 -3.66 -9.86 -11.07
N GLY A 75 -4.57 -8.98 -10.65
CA GLY A 75 -5.35 -9.15 -9.42
C GLY A 75 -4.59 -8.79 -8.13
N SER A 76 -3.35 -8.32 -8.22
CA SER A 76 -2.58 -7.85 -7.07
C SER A 76 -3.19 -6.57 -6.49
N VAL A 77 -3.44 -6.55 -5.17
CA VAL A 77 -3.88 -5.35 -4.46
C VAL A 77 -2.71 -4.41 -4.25
N TYR A 78 -2.88 -3.13 -4.63
CA TYR A 78 -1.87 -2.09 -4.44
C TYR A 78 -2.10 -1.26 -3.18
N TRP A 79 -3.33 -0.80 -2.98
CA TRP A 79 -3.81 -0.09 -1.79
C TRP A 79 -5.33 -0.14 -1.75
N PHE A 80 -5.92 0.37 -0.67
CA PHE A 80 -7.35 0.57 -0.53
C PHE A 80 -7.65 2.06 -0.69
N GLU A 81 -8.75 2.38 -1.36
CA GLU A 81 -9.30 3.74 -1.42
C GLU A 81 -10.59 3.76 -0.61
N GLY A 82 -10.69 4.72 0.31
CA GLY A 82 -11.92 4.98 1.04
C GLY A 82 -12.98 5.58 0.12
N PHE A 83 -14.23 5.22 0.34
CA PHE A 83 -15.37 5.76 -0.41
C PHE A 83 -16.53 6.09 0.52
N ASP A 84 -17.28 7.11 0.11
CA ASP A 84 -18.54 7.52 0.73
C ASP A 84 -19.73 6.94 -0.06
N LYS A 85 -20.94 7.07 0.51
CA LYS A 85 -22.18 6.52 -0.07
C LYS A 85 -22.41 6.98 -1.51
N GLU A 86 -22.06 8.22 -1.85
CA GLU A 86 -22.29 8.81 -3.18
C GLU A 86 -21.37 8.23 -4.26
N GLN A 87 -20.26 7.62 -3.88
CA GLN A 87 -19.29 7.03 -4.80
C GLN A 87 -19.59 5.56 -5.10
N LEU A 88 -20.59 4.99 -4.41
CA LEU A 88 -20.93 3.59 -4.48
C LEU A 88 -21.73 3.29 -5.77
N PRO A 89 -21.38 2.22 -6.51
CA PRO A 89 -22.20 1.74 -7.60
C PRO A 89 -23.63 1.45 -7.12
N ALA A 90 -24.63 1.83 -7.93
CA ALA A 90 -26.05 1.71 -7.56
C ALA A 90 -26.45 0.29 -7.12
N GLU A 91 -25.83 -0.72 -7.72
CA GLU A 91 -26.05 -2.15 -7.42
C GLU A 91 -25.62 -2.54 -6.00
N LEU A 92 -24.69 -1.81 -5.40
CA LEU A 92 -24.12 -2.10 -4.08
C LEU A 92 -24.72 -1.24 -2.97
N MET A 93 -25.57 -0.26 -3.31
CA MET A 93 -26.30 0.58 -2.34
C MET A 93 -26.99 -0.19 -1.21
N PRO A 94 -27.59 -1.38 -1.45
CA PRO A 94 -28.21 -2.16 -0.37
C PRO A 94 -27.22 -2.68 0.69
N LEU A 95 -25.92 -2.73 0.38
CA LEU A 95 -24.88 -3.16 1.31
C LEU A 95 -24.36 -2.03 2.20
N TRP A 96 -24.82 -0.80 1.98
CA TRP A 96 -24.36 0.35 2.75
C TRP A 96 -24.91 0.32 4.17
N GLU A 97 -24.02 0.46 5.15
CA GLU A 97 -24.37 0.58 6.57
C GLU A 97 -24.43 2.07 6.93
N ASP A 98 -25.65 2.57 7.14
CA ASP A 98 -25.85 3.89 7.74
C ASP A 98 -25.35 3.90 9.20
N VAL A 99 -24.95 5.08 9.68
CA VAL A 99 -24.43 5.31 11.05
C VAL A 99 -25.54 5.22 12.10
#